data_AF-A0AAC9FGR8-F1
#
_entry.id   AF-A0AAC9FGR8-F1
#
_cell.length_a   1.000
_cell.length_b   1.000
_cell.length_c   1.000
_cell.angle_alpha   90.00
_cell.angle_beta   90.00
_cell.angle_gamma   90.00
#
_symmetry.space_group_name_H-M   'P 1'
#
loop_
_entity.id
_entity.type
_entity.pdbx_description
1 polymer ?
#
loop_
_entity_poly.entity_id
_entity_poly.type
_entity_poly.pdbx_seq_one_letter_code
_entity_poly.pdbx_strand_id
1 'polypeptide(L)' 'MADDIDRANELADEHLNHSLRAARAAAVTATSAGVPGECEECGEDMPRLIDGRCGYCRDGRGPRSRT' A
#
# COMPACT_ATOMS: atom_id res chain seq x y z
N MET A 1 -20.61 25.49 -23.34
CA MET A 1 -21.86 24.82 -22.96
C MET A 1 -21.45 23.41 -22.60
N ALA A 2 -21.70 22.96 -21.38
CA ALA A 2 -21.37 21.60 -20.99
C ALA A 2 -22.42 20.68 -21.64
N ASP A 3 -21.97 19.70 -22.42
CA ASP A 3 -22.85 18.68 -22.99
C ASP A 3 -23.01 17.49 -22.04
N ASP A 4 -23.75 16.47 -22.47
CA ASP A 4 -23.98 15.27 -21.66
C ASP A 4 -22.69 14.46 -21.43
N ILE A 5 -21.70 14.60 -22.31
CA ILE A 5 -20.39 13.95 -22.17
C ILE A 5 -19.56 14.68 -21.11
N ASP A 6 -19.57 16.01 -21.14
CA ASP A 6 -18.93 16.82 -20.10
C ASP A 6 -19.51 16.48 -18.72
N ARG A 7 -20.84 16.36 -18.62
CA ARG A 7 -21.52 15.99 -17.36
C ARG A 7 -21.18 14.56 -16.91
N ALA A 8 -21.10 13.61 -17.83
CA ALA A 8 -20.75 12.23 -17.51
C ALA A 8 -19.31 12.12 -16.99
N ASN A 9 -18.39 12.88 -17.57
CA ASN A 9 -16.99 12.92 -17.13
C ASN A 9 -16.85 13.53 -15.73
N GLU A 10 -17.55 14.64 -15.45
CA GLU A 10 -17.58 15.23 -14.10
C GLU A 10 -18.00 14.21 -13.03
N LEU A 11 -19.07 13.46 -13.28
CA LEU A 11 -19.56 12.44 -12.35
C LEU A 11 -18.57 11.27 -12.17
N ALA A 12 -17.90 10.86 -13.25
CA ALA A 12 -16.88 9.81 -13.19
C ALA A 12 -15.66 10.27 -12.36
N ASP A 13 -15.22 11.51 -12.55
CA ASP A 13 -14.12 12.11 -11.80
C ASP A 13 -14.45 12.27 -10.33
N GLU A 14 -15.67 12.70 -9.99
CA GLU A 14 -16.14 12.76 -8.60
C GLU A 14 -16.12 11.38 -7.93
N HIS A 15 -16.59 10.35 -8.63
CA HIS A 15 -16.62 8.99 -8.12
C HIS A 15 -15.21 8.40 -7.93
N LEU A 16 -14.31 8.63 -8.89
CA LEU A 16 -12.90 8.26 -8.79
C LEU A 16 -12.22 8.96 -7.60
N ASN A 17 -12.44 10.26 -7.46
CA ASN A 17 -11.87 11.02 -6.35
C ASN A 17 -12.37 10.53 -4.99
N HIS A 18 -13.65 10.17 -4.88
CA HIS A 18 -14.21 9.60 -3.66
C HIS A 18 -13.56 8.25 -3.30
N SER A 19 -13.49 7.33 -4.26
CA SER A 19 -12.89 6.01 -4.06
C SER A 19 -11.39 6.09 -3.71
N LEU A 20 -10.64 6.98 -4.36
CA LEU A 20 -9.23 7.23 -4.04
C LEU A 20 -9.02 7.75 -2.62
N ARG A 21 -9.89 8.66 -2.13
CA ARG A 21 -9.82 9.16 -0.75
C ARG A 21 -10.02 8.04 0.26
N ALA A 22 -11.01 7.18 0.05
CA ALA A 22 -11.27 6.03 0.92
C ALA A 22 -10.08 5.04 0.94
N ALA A 23 -9.55 4.71 -0.23
CA ALA A 23 -8.40 3.82 -0.35
C ALA A 23 -7.13 4.39 0.32
N ARG A 24 -6.86 5.69 0.16
CA ARG A 24 -5.72 6.35 0.81
C ARG A 24 -5.85 6.35 2.34
N ALA A 25 -7.04 6.62 2.86
CA ALA A 25 -7.28 6.57 4.31
C ALA A 25 -6.99 5.16 4.88
N ALA A 26 -7.49 4.11 4.21
CA ALA A 26 -7.24 2.72 4.60
C ALA A 26 -5.75 2.33 4.50
N ALA A 27 -5.05 2.76 3.44
CA ALA A 27 -3.64 2.46 3.23
C ALA A 27 -2.72 3.13 4.26
N VAL A 28 -3.04 4.36 4.67
CA VAL A 28 -2.29 5.09 5.71
C VAL A 28 -2.45 4.43 7.08
N THR A 29 -3.65 3.92 7.40
CA THR A 29 -3.86 3.20 8.67
C THR A 29 -3.22 1.81 8.69
N ALA A 30 -3.15 1.11 7.56
CA ALA A 30 -2.60 -0.24 7.48
C ALA A 30 -1.08 -0.28 7.28
N THR A 31 -0.49 0.75 6.68
CA THR A 31 0.96 0.84 6.52
C THR A 31 1.54 1.54 7.74
N SER A 32 1.63 0.83 8.86
CA SER A 32 2.43 1.28 9.99
C SER A 32 3.82 1.68 9.48
N ALA A 33 4.33 2.83 9.96
CA ALA A 33 5.69 3.25 9.64
C ALA A 33 6.62 2.13 10.09
N GLY A 34 7.17 1.39 9.12
CA GLY A 34 7.86 0.15 9.45
C GLY A 34 9.07 0.41 10.33
N VAL A 35 9.29 -0.44 11.32
CA VAL A 35 10.38 -0.32 12.30
C VAL A 35 11.62 -1.07 11.82
N PRO A 36 12.84 -0.57 12.07
CA PRO A 36 14.05 -1.36 11.81
C PRO A 36 14.17 -2.50 12.83
N GLY A 37 14.71 -3.65 12.40
CA GLY A 37 15.02 -4.79 13.26
C GLY A 37 15.07 -6.12 12.50
N GLU A 38 15.02 -7.23 13.26
CA GLU A 38 15.06 -8.60 12.72
C GLU A 38 13.66 -9.11 12.32
N CYS A 39 13.53 -9.69 11.13
CA CYS A 39 12.28 -10.26 10.64
C CYS A 39 11.94 -11.60 11.30
N GLU A 40 10.72 -11.74 11.82
CA GLU A 40 10.25 -12.93 12.53
C GLU A 40 10.18 -14.20 11.66
N GLU A 41 10.10 -14.06 10.33
CA GLU A 41 9.97 -15.20 9.41
C GLU A 41 11.30 -15.70 8.87
N CYS A 42 12.22 -14.78 8.58
CA CYS A 42 13.48 -15.10 7.93
C CYS A 42 14.73 -14.87 8.78
N GLY A 43 14.61 -14.16 9.91
CA GLY A 43 15.73 -13.88 10.82
C GLY A 43 16.73 -12.85 10.29
N GLU A 44 16.38 -12.10 9.27
CA GLU A 44 17.27 -11.10 8.66
C GLU A 44 17.04 -9.71 9.26
N ASP A 45 18.11 -8.93 9.41
CA ASP A 45 17.99 -7.52 9.83
C ASP A 45 17.54 -6.66 8.64
N MET A 46 16.39 -6.02 8.79
CA MET A 46 15.82 -5.14 7.76
C MET A 46 15.55 -3.75 8.31
N PRO A 47 15.81 -2.71 7.49
CA PRO A 47 15.55 -1.33 7.87
C PRO A 47 14.05 -1.00 7.99
N ARG A 48 13.17 -1.88 7.50
CA ARG A 48 11.71 -1.68 7.50
C ARG A 48 10.96 -3.00 7.65
N LEU A 49 10.46 -3.24 8.85
CA LEU A 49 9.52 -4.30 9.20
C LEU A 49 8.13 -3.72 9.41
N ILE A 50 7.12 -4.38 8.87
CA ILE A 50 5.71 -4.08 9.13
C ILE A 50 5.11 -5.34 9.73
N ASP A 51 4.53 -5.21 10.92
CA ASP A 51 4.03 -6.34 11.71
C ASP A 51 5.07 -7.47 11.87
N GLY A 52 6.31 -7.10 12.21
CA GLY A 52 7.42 -8.04 12.41
C GLY A 52 7.98 -8.70 11.14
N ARG A 53 7.39 -8.44 9.96
CA ARG A 53 7.79 -9.07 8.69
C ARG A 53 8.42 -8.10 7.70
N CYS A 54 9.44 -8.58 6.99
CA CYS A 54 10.12 -7.83 5.95
C CYS A 54 9.31 -7.75 4.65
N GLY A 55 9.71 -6.85 3.74
CA GLY A 55 9.05 -6.72 2.43
C GLY A 55 9.01 -8.03 1.62
N TYR A 56 10.11 -8.80 1.60
CA TYR A 56 10.16 -10.03 0.82
C TYR A 56 9.23 -11.13 1.37
N CYS A 57 9.24 -11.31 2.68
CA CYS A 57 8.40 -12.32 3.34
C CYS A 57 6.92 -11.93 3.25
N ARG A 58 6.57 -10.64 3.45
CA ARG A 58 5.20 -10.13 3.23
C ARG A 58 4.70 -10.31 1.79
N ASP A 59 5.60 -10.21 0.82
CA ASP A 59 5.30 -10.37 -0.61
C ASP A 59 5.45 -11.83 -1.10
N GLY A 60 5.82 -12.78 -0.23
CA GLY A 60 6.00 -14.20 -0.59
C GLY A 60 7.22 -14.50 -1.49
N ARG A 61 8.19 -13.59 -1.58
CA ARG A 61 9.36 -13.72 -2.46
C ARG A 61 10.60 -14.34 -1.81
N GLY A 62 10.63 -14.43 -0.48
CA GLY A 62 11.80 -14.85 0.30
C GLY A 62 12.98 -13.85 0.22
N PRO A 63 13.75 -13.62 1.29
CA PRO A 63 14.89 -12.72 1.24
C PRO A 63 16.03 -13.33 0.40
N ARG A 64 16.77 -12.44 -0.27
CA ARG A 64 17.88 -12.80 -1.18
C ARG A 64 19.12 -13.37 -0.50
N SER A 65 19.17 -13.35 0.83
CA SER A 65 20.20 -13.98 1.65
C SER A 65 20.02 -15.50 1.83
N ARG A 66 18.87 -16.05 1.43
CA ARG A 66 18.57 -17.48 1.50
C ARG A 66 18.84 -18.25 0.19
N THR A 67 19.45 -17.60 -0.81
CA THR A 67 19.87 -18.17 -2.10
C THR A 67 21.38 -18.37 -2.12
#